data_AF-A0A1H9S7K6-F1
#
_entry.id   AF-A0A1H9S7K6-F1
#
_cell.length_a   1.000
_cell.length_b   1.000
_cell.length_c   1.000
_cell.angle_alpha   90.00
_cell.angle_beta   90.00
_cell.angle_gamma   90.00
#
_symmetry.space_group_name_H-M   'P 1'
#
loop_
_entity.id
_entity.type
_entity.pdbx_description
1 polymer ?
#
loop_
_entity_poly.entity_id
_entity_poly.type
_entity_poly.pdbx_seq_one_letter_code
_entity_poly.pdbx_strand_id
1 'polypeptide(L)'
;MRNSDGFSWPETILALSIIFIIASTLLPLLNNMQVQLEEKKRKYHASVVMHEATKKYITENSWNGSMDIERVTYTYEINNHEICVYFEGMREEKSNCVTFSN
;
A
#
# COMPACT_ATOMS: atom_id res chain seq x y z
N MET A 1 25.28 -53.76 -12.81
CA MET A 1 24.80 -53.11 -11.57
C MET A 1 25.61 -51.85 -11.37
N ARG A 2 25.02 -50.67 -11.61
CA ARG A 2 25.74 -49.40 -11.38
C ARG A 2 25.28 -48.86 -10.03
N ASN A 3 26.16 -49.04 -9.05
CA ASN A 3 26.07 -48.47 -7.73
C ASN A 3 26.12 -46.94 -7.85
N SER A 4 25.01 -46.25 -7.59
CA SER A 4 24.96 -44.79 -7.51
C SER A 4 24.68 -44.39 -6.06
N ASP A 5 25.73 -44.37 -5.24
CA ASP A 5 25.75 -43.79 -3.90
C ASP A 5 25.77 -42.25 -3.97
N GLY A 6 24.86 -41.66 -4.74
CA GLY A 6 24.72 -40.23 -4.95
C GLY A 6 23.37 -39.88 -5.57
N PHE A 7 22.88 -38.66 -5.32
CA PHE A 7 21.61 -38.17 -5.85
C PHE A 7 21.53 -38.42 -7.36
N SER A 8 20.50 -39.17 -7.79
CA SER A 8 20.28 -39.46 -9.20
C SER A 8 19.72 -38.23 -9.92
N TRP A 9 20.07 -38.08 -11.20
CA TRP A 9 19.80 -36.88 -12.00
C TRP A 9 18.31 -36.48 -12.04
N PRO A 10 17.36 -37.42 -12.27
CA PRO A 10 15.93 -37.15 -12.14
C PRO A 10 15.52 -36.52 -10.80
N GLU A 11 16.06 -37.00 -9.68
CA GLU A 11 15.75 -36.50 -8.34
C GLU A 11 16.26 -35.06 -8.15
N THR A 12 17.44 -34.74 -8.68
CA THR A 12 17.95 -33.36 -8.66
C THR A 12 17.11 -32.42 -9.51
N ILE A 13 16.69 -32.85 -10.70
CA ILE A 13 15.83 -32.05 -11.59
C ILE A 13 14.46 -31.81 -10.96
N LEU A 14 13.88 -32.83 -10.31
CA LEU A 14 12.62 -32.72 -9.59
C LEU A 14 12.73 -31.76 -8.39
N ALA A 15 13.80 -31.88 -7.60
CA ALA A 15 14.01 -30.97 -6.47
C ALA A 15 14.16 -29.52 -6.94
N LEU A 16 14.94 -29.29 -8.00
CA LEU A 16 15.13 -27.95 -8.58
C LEU A 16 13.83 -27.38 -9.15
N SER A 17 13.01 -28.19 -9.83
CA SER A 17 11.74 -27.72 -10.39
C SER A 17 10.74 -27.32 -9.28
N ILE A 18 10.68 -28.09 -8.19
CA ILE A 18 9.87 -27.74 -7.02
C ILE A 18 10.33 -26.41 -6.42
N ILE A 19 11.64 -26.24 -6.23
CA ILE A 19 12.20 -24.97 -5.72
C ILE A 19 11.84 -23.82 -6.66
N PHE A 20 11.94 -24.02 -7.97
CA PHE A 20 11.61 -23.00 -8.97
C PHE A 20 10.13 -22.62 -8.94
N ILE A 21 9.23 -23.59 -8.80
CA ILE A 21 7.79 -23.35 -8.68
C ILE A 21 7.48 -22.60 -7.39
N ILE A 22 8.06 -22.99 -6.27
CA ILE A 22 7.86 -22.30 -4.98
C ILE A 22 8.39 -20.87 -5.06
N ALA A 23 9.62 -20.67 -5.55
CA ALA A 23 10.21 -19.34 -5.67
C ALA A 23 9.39 -18.44 -6.61
N SER A 24 8.99 -18.96 -7.78
CA SER A 24 8.23 -18.21 -8.77
C SER A 24 6.79 -17.92 -8.36
N THR A 25 6.23 -18.63 -7.38
CA THR A 25 4.87 -18.37 -6.87
C THR A 25 4.87 -17.54 -5.58
N LEU A 26 5.77 -17.86 -4.65
CA LEU A 26 5.83 -17.20 -3.35
C LEU A 26 6.36 -15.77 -3.46
N LEU A 27 7.38 -15.52 -4.29
CA LEU A 27 7.94 -14.18 -4.48
C LEU A 27 6.92 -13.18 -5.04
N PRO A 28 6.19 -13.45 -6.15
CA PRO A 28 5.20 -12.49 -6.64
C PRO A 28 4.01 -12.34 -5.69
N LEU A 29 3.63 -13.39 -4.96
CA LEU A 29 2.57 -13.29 -3.97
C LEU A 29 2.95 -12.33 -2.84
N LEU A 30 4.14 -12.49 -2.27
CA LEU A 30 4.65 -11.60 -1.21
C LEU A 30 4.76 -10.16 -1.68
N ASN A 31 5.25 -9.95 -2.91
CA ASN A 31 5.35 -8.62 -3.50
C ASN A 31 3.97 -7.95 -3.64
N ASN A 32 2.96 -8.68 -4.13
CA ASN A 32 1.59 -8.17 -4.23
C ASN A 32 1.01 -7.81 -2.85
N MET A 33 1.22 -8.67 -1.84
CA MET A 33 0.78 -8.38 -0.48
C MET A 33 1.43 -7.12 0.10
N GLN A 34 2.73 -6.92 -0.12
CA GLN A 34 3.44 -5.73 0.32
C GLN A 34 2.87 -4.46 -0.31
N VAL A 35 2.61 -4.47 -1.63
CA VAL A 35 2.00 -3.33 -2.33
C VAL A 35 0.61 -3.01 -1.76
N GLN A 36 -0.21 -4.03 -1.50
CA GLN A 36 -1.55 -3.82 -0.93
C GLN A 36 -1.51 -3.28 0.51
N LEU A 37 -0.57 -3.75 1.33
CA LEU A 37 -0.38 -3.24 2.69
C LEU A 37 0.01 -1.76 2.68
N GLU A 38 0.97 -1.40 1.83
CA GLU A 38 1.40 -0.01 1.65
C GLU A 38 0.27 0.88 1.12
N GLU A 39 -0.61 0.37 0.25
CA GLU A 39 -1.80 1.10 -0.18
C GLU A 39 -2.80 1.31 0.96
N LYS A 40 -3.09 0.25 1.74
CA LYS A 40 -3.99 0.36 2.90
C LYS A 40 -3.46 1.32 3.96
N LYS A 41 -2.14 1.31 4.18
CA LYS A 41 -1.44 2.23 5.09
C LYS A 41 -1.64 3.69 4.68
N ARG A 42 -1.44 4.02 3.40
CA ARG A 42 -1.70 5.38 2.89
C ARG A 42 -3.17 5.79 3.01
N LYS A 43 -4.11 4.89 2.73
CA LYS A 43 -5.54 5.17 2.92
C LYS A 43 -5.88 5.48 4.38
N TYR A 44 -5.29 4.74 5.31
CA TYR A 44 -5.44 5.00 6.74
C TYR A 44 -4.90 6.39 7.12
N HIS A 45 -3.70 6.74 6.67
CA HIS A 45 -3.12 8.06 6.93
C HIS A 45 -3.95 9.19 6.32
N ALA A 46 -4.49 9.01 5.12
CA ALA A 46 -5.42 9.97 4.52
C ALA A 46 -6.65 10.20 5.41
N SER A 47 -7.20 9.16 6.03
CA SER A 47 -8.30 9.30 7.00
C SER A 47 -7.89 10.02 8.29
N VAL A 48 -6.66 9.80 8.77
CA VAL A 48 -6.11 10.57 9.91
C VAL A 48 -6.00 12.05 9.55
N VAL A 49 -5.48 12.36 8.37
CA VAL A 49 -5.37 13.73 7.87
C VAL A 49 -6.74 14.38 7.71
N MET A 50 -7.76 13.66 7.20
CA MET A 50 -9.15 14.16 7.16
C MET A 50 -9.68 14.52 8.54
N HIS A 51 -9.42 13.66 9.54
CA HIS A 51 -9.87 13.91 10.91
C HIS A 51 -9.22 15.17 11.50
N GLU A 52 -7.91 15.30 11.36
CA GLU A 52 -7.16 16.48 11.81
C GLU A 52 -7.56 17.74 11.02
N ALA A 53 -7.80 17.63 9.72
CA ALA A 53 -8.30 18.72 8.88
C ALA A 53 -9.68 19.19 9.33
N THR A 54 -10.59 18.26 9.64
CA THR A 54 -11.92 18.58 10.17
C THR A 54 -11.82 19.33 11.49
N LYS A 55 -10.94 18.87 12.39
CA LYS A 55 -10.69 19.54 13.66
C LYS A 55 -10.18 20.97 13.45
N LYS A 56 -9.17 21.15 12.59
CA LYS A 56 -8.62 22.47 12.24
C LYS A 56 -9.64 23.38 11.57
N TYR A 57 -10.52 22.83 10.74
CA TYR A 57 -11.62 23.59 10.16
C TYR A 57 -12.55 24.16 11.23
N ILE A 58 -12.94 23.33 12.21
CA ILE A 58 -13.83 23.75 13.31
C ILE A 58 -13.15 24.75 14.25
N THR A 59 -11.85 24.57 14.55
CA THR A 59 -11.15 25.39 15.56
C THR A 59 -10.49 26.65 14.99
N GLU A 60 -9.99 26.59 13.76
CA GLU A 60 -9.13 27.62 13.15
C GLU A 60 -9.71 28.16 11.83
N ASN A 61 -10.83 27.63 11.36
CA ASN A 61 -11.43 27.97 10.07
C ASN A 61 -10.46 27.76 8.88
N SER A 62 -9.57 26.76 9.01
CA SER A 62 -8.62 26.36 7.97
C SER A 62 -9.33 25.46 6.95
N TRP A 63 -9.36 25.92 5.69
CA TRP A 63 -10.00 25.20 4.58
C TRP A 63 -9.03 24.32 3.79
N ASN A 64 -7.73 24.57 3.91
CA ASN A 64 -6.69 23.78 3.25
C ASN A 64 -5.44 23.69 4.11
N GLY A 65 -4.58 22.75 3.77
CA GLY A 65 -3.28 22.60 4.41
C GLY A 65 -2.56 21.35 3.94
N SER A 66 -1.40 21.10 4.56
CA SER A 66 -0.62 19.89 4.33
C SER A 66 -0.19 19.26 5.65
N MET A 67 0.03 17.95 5.62
CA MET A 67 0.61 17.20 6.71
C MET A 67 1.57 16.15 6.14
N ASP A 68 2.79 16.12 6.68
CA ASP A 68 3.78 15.12 6.33
C ASP A 68 3.69 13.94 7.30
N ILE A 69 3.41 12.75 6.77
CA ILE A 69 3.40 11.50 7.54
C ILE A 69 4.32 10.52 6.85
N GLU A 70 5.35 10.05 7.55
CA GLU A 70 6.31 9.07 7.04
C GLU A 70 6.93 9.45 5.68
N ARG A 71 7.28 10.74 5.51
CA ARG A 71 7.85 11.32 4.28
C ARG A 71 6.90 11.34 3.07
N VAL A 72 5.61 11.11 3.28
CA VAL A 72 4.57 11.36 2.28
C VAL A 72 3.82 12.63 2.69
N THR A 73 3.75 13.59 1.78
CA THR A 73 2.97 14.81 1.97
C THR A 73 1.51 14.53 1.61
N TYR A 74 0.61 14.79 2.55
CA TYR A 74 -0.82 14.74 2.34
C TYR A 74 -1.34 16.17 2.32
N THR A 75 -1.89 16.61 1.20
CA THR A 75 -2.53 17.92 1.08
C THR A 75 -4.03 17.75 1.18
N TYR A 76 -4.70 18.55 2.00
CA TYR A 76 -6.14 18.50 2.14
C TYR A 76 -6.78 19.81 1.70
N GLU A 77 -7.99 19.69 1.17
CA GLU A 77 -8.86 20.80 0.82
C GLU A 77 -10.28 20.46 1.27
N ILE A 78 -10.92 21.44 1.89
CA ILE A 78 -12.29 21.37 2.39
C ILE A 78 -13.09 22.33 1.53
N ASN A 79 -14.12 21.82 0.88
CA ASN A 79 -15.11 22.59 0.17
C ASN A 79 -16.43 22.54 0.95
N ASN A 80 -17.43 23.33 0.52
CA ASN A 80 -18.71 23.49 1.23
C ASN A 80 -19.42 22.19 1.63
N HIS A 81 -19.16 21.05 0.96
CA HIS A 81 -19.78 19.76 1.29
C HIS A 81 -18.82 18.55 1.21
N GLU A 82 -17.52 18.75 1.03
CA GLU A 82 -16.57 17.63 0.90
C GLU A 82 -15.22 17.95 1.52
N ILE A 83 -14.56 16.93 2.05
CA ILE A 83 -13.15 16.97 2.41
C ILE A 83 -12.41 16.03 1.48
N CYS A 84 -11.43 16.55 0.76
CA CYS A 84 -10.53 15.78 -0.09
C CYS A 84 -9.12 15.80 0.47
N VAL A 85 -8.45 14.64 0.43
CA VAL A 85 -7.02 14.50 0.76
C VAL A 85 -6.32 13.90 -0.44
N TYR A 86 -5.29 14.58 -0.90
CA TYR A 86 -4.44 14.21 -2.03
C TYR A 86 -3.07 13.77 -1.53
N PHE A 87 -2.54 12.71 -2.12
CA PHE A 87 -1.24 12.15 -1.75
C PHE A 87 -0.64 11.34 -2.90
N GLU A 88 0.68 11.22 -2.89
CA GLU A 88 1.40 10.40 -3.86
C GLU A 88 1.17 8.90 -3.57
N GLY A 89 0.52 8.20 -4.52
CA GLY A 89 0.41 6.75 -4.49
C GLY A 89 1.65 6.07 -5.09
N MET A 90 1.72 4.73 -5.03
CA MET A 90 2.87 3.96 -5.57
C MET A 90 3.00 3.98 -7.10
N ARG A 91 1.93 4.37 -7.80
CA ARG A 91 1.86 4.33 -9.27
C ARG A 91 1.29 5.63 -9.84
N GLU A 92 0.31 6.20 -9.15
CA GLU A 92 -0.39 7.41 -9.53
C GLU A 92 -0.73 8.22 -8.28
N GLU A 93 -0.95 9.51 -8.46
CA GLU A 93 -1.51 10.37 -7.43
C GLU A 93 -2.90 9.84 -7.05
N LYS A 94 -3.16 9.74 -5.75
CA LYS A 94 -4.44 9.28 -5.23
C LYS A 94 -5.10 10.38 -4.42
N SER A 95 -6.41 10.47 -4.56
CA SER A 95 -7.25 11.26 -3.69
C SER A 95 -8.22 10.36 -2.93
N ASN A 96 -8.56 10.79 -1.72
CA ASN A 96 -9.67 10.25 -0.97
C ASN A 96 -10.57 11.42 -0.61
N CYS A 97 -11.86 11.34 -0.96
CA CYS A 97 -12.82 12.41 -0.72
C CYS A 97 -14.03 11.84 0.02
N VAL A 98 -14.51 12.59 1.01
CA VAL A 98 -15.74 12.24 1.75
C VAL A 98 -16.67 13.43 1.74
N THR A 99 -17.92 13.19 1.34
CA THR A 99 -18.99 14.18 1.39
C THR A 99 -19.65 14.17 2.76
N PHE A 100 -19.95 15.34 3.31
CA PHE A 100 -20.80 15.44 4.50
C PHE A 100 -22.25 15.15 4.08
N SER A 101 -22.81 14.02 4.52
CA SER A 101 -24.26 13.81 4.39
C SER A 101 -24.97 14.69 5.41
N ASN A 102 -25.85 15.56 4.92
CA ASN A 102 -26.78 16.32 5.74
C ASN A 102 -27.77 15.41 6.46
#